data_AF-A0A818EK38-F1
#
_entry.id   AF-A0A818EK38-F1
#
_cell.length_a   1.000
_cell.length_b   1.000
_cell.length_c   1.000
_cell.angle_alpha   90.00
_cell.angle_beta   90.00
_cell.angle_gamma   90.00
#
_symmetry.space_group_name_H-M   'P 1'
#
loop_
_entity.id
_entity.type
_entity.pdbx_description
1 polymer ?
#
loop_
_entity_poly.entity_id
_entity_poly.type
_entity_poly.pdbx_seq_one_letter_code
_entity_poly.pdbx_strand_id
1 'polypeptide(L)'
;MFWECHVVTSSIDKLLDQPSNSVSLQDFLNENDLIQECLTQNNRLLDYLVQGHIMNELIGYLTKRPVDNNFHNAQVVSELLSGDFQRIQEKLLEKEHLDLLYSFLLTNEINKQSTVNPILASYFSRIIMTLIIRKPNELINYFKTRETFKEDFFHHLDSTSITDILYRFISDSGEQRSEAIKWYEDINLMDGLIQQLLITESTYTQTNIVNLLGEFIRLAFDQHYGIDNDIQRNINATLSSSTMECLPYNAQENDEGLNSI
;
A
#
# COMPACT_ATOMS: atom_id res chain seq x y z
N MET A 1 -12.18 43.87 -23.77
CA MET A 1 -11.52 42.76 -24.49
C MET A 1 -11.86 41.49 -23.74
N PHE A 2 -12.95 40.86 -24.16
CA PHE A 2 -13.44 39.61 -23.58
C PHE A 2 -12.47 38.53 -24.06
N TRP A 3 -11.75 37.88 -23.14
CA TRP A 3 -11.02 36.67 -23.48
C TRP A 3 -12.07 35.60 -23.79
N GLU A 4 -12.28 35.32 -25.06
CA GLU A 4 -12.99 34.12 -25.49
C GLU A 4 -12.17 32.93 -25.05
N CYS A 5 -12.49 32.42 -23.85
CA CYS A 5 -12.03 31.13 -23.38
C CYS A 5 -12.56 30.11 -24.37
N HIS A 6 -11.75 29.76 -25.36
CA HIS A 6 -12.00 28.62 -26.22
C HIS A 6 -11.97 27.42 -25.28
N VAL A 7 -13.14 26.95 -24.86
CA VAL A 7 -13.27 25.65 -24.21
C VAL A 7 -12.90 24.64 -25.29
N VAL A 8 -11.61 24.34 -25.40
CA VAL A 8 -11.12 23.22 -26.18
C VAL A 8 -11.70 22.00 -25.49
N THR A 9 -12.75 21.43 -26.07
CA THR A 9 -13.28 20.16 -25.58
C THR A 9 -12.16 19.14 -25.69
N SER A 10 -11.80 18.53 -24.55
CA SER A 10 -10.72 17.55 -24.49
C SER A 10 -11.06 16.38 -25.43
N SER A 11 -10.04 15.71 -25.98
CA SER A 11 -10.27 14.50 -26.79
C SER A 11 -11.05 13.45 -25.98
N ILE A 12 -10.79 13.39 -24.67
CA ILE A 12 -11.51 12.55 -23.72
C ILE A 12 -12.99 12.92 -23.63
N ASP A 13 -13.34 14.20 -23.52
CA ASP A 13 -14.75 14.63 -23.47
C ASP A 13 -15.49 14.28 -24.77
N LYS A 14 -14.80 14.38 -25.92
CA LYS A 14 -15.37 13.97 -27.21
C LYS A 14 -15.62 12.46 -27.27
N LEU A 15 -14.78 11.64 -26.65
CA LEU A 15 -15.02 10.21 -26.49
C LEU A 15 -16.22 9.97 -25.57
N LEU A 16 -16.31 10.68 -24.44
CA LEU A 16 -17.43 10.55 -23.50
C LEU A 16 -18.78 11.03 -24.04
N ASP A 17 -18.78 11.89 -25.06
CA ASP A 17 -19.98 12.37 -25.75
C ASP A 17 -20.54 11.36 -26.77
N GLN A 18 -19.74 10.36 -27.16
CA GLN A 18 -20.19 9.32 -28.07
C GLN A 18 -21.11 8.31 -27.35
N PRO A 19 -22.04 7.67 -28.07
CA PRO A 19 -22.93 6.68 -27.47
C PRO A 19 -22.12 5.53 -26.83
N SER A 20 -22.53 5.10 -25.63
CA SER A 20 -21.81 4.11 -24.81
C SER A 20 -21.54 2.76 -25.46
N ASN A 21 -22.19 2.45 -26.58
CA ASN A 21 -21.98 1.21 -27.34
C ASN A 21 -20.87 1.32 -28.40
N SER A 22 -20.35 2.51 -28.69
CA SER A 22 -19.31 2.73 -29.72
C SER A 22 -17.92 2.96 -29.16
N VAL A 23 -17.80 3.30 -27.88
CA VAL A 23 -16.53 3.66 -27.24
C VAL A 23 -16.03 2.49 -26.42
N SER A 24 -14.79 2.08 -26.67
CA SER A 24 -14.10 1.06 -25.90
C SER A 24 -13.20 1.68 -24.85
N LEU A 25 -12.92 0.97 -23.75
CA LEU A 25 -11.86 1.35 -22.82
C LEU A 25 -10.52 1.52 -23.55
N GLN A 26 -10.27 0.72 -24.60
CA GLN A 26 -9.07 0.83 -25.42
C GLN A 26 -8.89 2.23 -26.01
N ASP A 27 -9.97 2.89 -26.42
CA ASP A 27 -9.90 4.23 -27.02
C ASP A 27 -9.37 5.23 -26.00
N PHE A 28 -9.81 5.14 -24.75
CA PHE A 28 -9.30 5.96 -23.65
C PHE A 28 -7.84 5.67 -23.32
N LEU A 29 -7.44 4.39 -23.31
CA LEU A 29 -6.04 4.01 -23.03
C LEU A 29 -5.06 4.48 -24.10
N ASN A 30 -5.53 4.73 -25.32
CA ASN A 30 -4.72 5.27 -26.42
C ASN A 30 -4.54 6.80 -26.35
N GLU A 31 -5.33 7.50 -25.53
CA GLU A 31 -5.24 8.96 -25.40
C GLU A 31 -4.12 9.37 -24.44
N ASN A 32 -3.19 10.20 -24.93
CA ASN A 32 -2.04 10.67 -24.15
C ASN A 32 -2.44 11.52 -22.94
N ASP A 33 -3.60 12.17 -23.01
CA ASP A 33 -4.09 13.09 -21.97
C ASP A 33 -4.86 12.37 -20.85
N LEU A 34 -5.09 11.05 -20.95
CA LEU A 34 -5.90 10.28 -19.98
C LEU A 34 -5.48 10.52 -18.52
N ILE A 35 -4.19 10.39 -18.23
CA ILE A 35 -3.65 10.56 -16.88
C ILE A 35 -3.75 12.02 -16.43
N GLN A 36 -3.51 12.97 -17.35
CA GLN A 36 -3.60 14.40 -17.05
C GLN A 36 -5.04 14.82 -16.76
N GLU A 37 -6.02 14.32 -17.51
CA GLU A 37 -7.46 14.57 -17.27
C GLU A 37 -7.93 13.99 -15.93
N CYS A 38 -7.36 12.86 -15.50
CA CYS A 38 -7.60 12.35 -14.14
C CYS A 38 -6.99 13.28 -13.08
N LEU A 39 -5.79 13.82 -13.32
CA LEU A 39 -5.12 14.76 -12.41
C LEU A 39 -5.87 16.09 -12.28
N THR A 40 -6.47 16.58 -13.37
CA THR A 40 -7.32 17.78 -13.38
C THR A 40 -8.72 17.53 -12.82
N GLN A 41 -9.00 16.33 -12.29
CA GLN A 41 -10.29 15.94 -11.70
C GLN A 41 -11.46 16.06 -12.69
N ASN A 42 -11.28 15.59 -13.92
CA ASN A 42 -12.39 15.48 -14.87
C ASN A 42 -13.44 14.47 -14.35
N ASN A 43 -14.51 14.99 -13.76
CA ASN A 43 -15.54 14.18 -13.11
C ASN A 43 -16.20 13.19 -14.06
N ARG A 44 -16.40 13.54 -15.34
CA ARG A 44 -17.04 12.66 -16.31
C ARG A 44 -16.16 11.45 -16.61
N LEU A 45 -14.86 11.68 -16.77
CA LEU A 45 -13.88 10.61 -16.96
C LEU A 45 -13.79 9.72 -15.70
N LEU A 46 -13.70 10.32 -14.52
CA LEU A 46 -13.64 9.58 -13.27
C LEU A 46 -14.91 8.74 -13.07
N ASP A 47 -16.10 9.29 -13.35
CA ASP A 47 -17.38 8.57 -13.28
C ASP A 47 -17.43 7.37 -14.23
N TYR A 48 -16.80 7.47 -15.40
CA TYR A 48 -16.66 6.37 -16.35
C TYR A 48 -15.69 5.30 -15.84
N LEU A 49 -14.50 5.70 -15.39
CA LEU A 49 -13.46 4.77 -14.95
C LEU A 49 -13.84 3.97 -13.70
N VAL A 50 -14.62 4.56 -12.78
CA VAL A 50 -15.07 3.88 -11.55
C VAL A 50 -16.27 2.95 -11.77
N GLN A 51 -16.74 2.76 -13.00
CA GLN A 51 -17.76 1.75 -13.28
C GLN A 51 -17.17 0.35 -13.08
N GLY A 52 -17.90 -0.55 -12.39
CA GLY A 52 -17.35 -1.85 -11.99
C GLY A 52 -16.83 -2.70 -13.16
N HIS A 53 -17.54 -2.71 -14.30
CA HIS A 53 -17.07 -3.44 -15.48
C HIS A 53 -15.80 -2.83 -16.10
N ILE A 54 -15.65 -1.50 -16.07
CA ILE A 54 -14.44 -0.81 -16.54
C ILE A 54 -13.27 -1.09 -15.61
N MET A 55 -13.48 -1.05 -14.29
CA MET A 55 -12.46 -1.43 -13.30
C MET A 55 -12.01 -2.87 -13.48
N ASN A 56 -12.94 -3.80 -13.72
CA ASN A 56 -12.61 -5.19 -14.01
C ASN A 56 -11.79 -5.34 -15.30
N GLU A 57 -12.10 -4.57 -16.34
CA GLU A 57 -11.33 -4.57 -17.58
C GLU A 57 -9.92 -3.98 -17.39
N LEU A 58 -9.81 -2.84 -16.68
CA LEU A 58 -8.53 -2.24 -16.28
C LEU A 58 -7.65 -3.27 -15.56
N ILE A 59 -8.15 -3.89 -14.49
CA ILE A 59 -7.40 -4.91 -13.74
C ILE A 59 -7.10 -6.15 -14.62
N GLY A 60 -7.97 -6.45 -15.59
CA GLY A 60 -7.75 -7.46 -16.61
C GLY A 60 -6.45 -7.27 -17.40
N TYR A 61 -6.09 -6.03 -17.76
CA TYR A 61 -4.83 -5.72 -18.46
C TYR A 61 -3.58 -5.99 -17.60
N LEU A 62 -3.71 -6.05 -16.28
CA LEU A 62 -2.61 -6.29 -15.35
C LEU A 62 -2.47 -7.77 -14.97
N THR A 63 -3.60 -8.48 -14.94
CA THR A 63 -3.66 -9.87 -14.48
C THR A 63 -3.47 -10.87 -15.61
N LYS A 64 -3.81 -10.51 -16.85
CA LYS A 64 -3.70 -11.38 -18.02
C LYS A 64 -2.54 -10.97 -18.89
N ARG A 65 -1.73 -11.95 -19.30
CA ARG A 65 -0.66 -11.71 -20.28
C ARG A 65 -1.28 -11.36 -21.64
N PRO A 66 -0.88 -10.25 -22.28
CA PRO A 66 -1.33 -9.91 -23.62
C PRO A 66 -0.77 -10.89 -24.65
N VAL A 67 -1.58 -11.25 -25.65
CA VAL A 67 -1.24 -12.26 -26.67
C VAL A 67 -0.07 -11.81 -27.56
N ASP A 68 0.02 -10.52 -27.83
CA ASP A 68 1.04 -9.87 -28.66
C ASP A 68 2.29 -9.44 -27.87
N ASN A 69 2.34 -9.70 -26.56
CA ASN A 69 3.34 -9.17 -25.62
C ASN A 69 3.43 -7.62 -25.64
N ASN A 70 2.37 -6.92 -26.05
CA ASN A 70 2.31 -5.47 -25.93
C ASN A 70 1.80 -5.08 -24.55
N PHE A 71 2.73 -4.63 -23.71
CA PHE A 71 2.42 -4.23 -22.33
C PHE A 71 2.04 -2.74 -22.19
N HIS A 72 1.85 -2.01 -23.29
CA HIS A 72 1.53 -0.58 -23.27
C HIS A 72 0.27 -0.30 -22.43
N ASN A 73 -0.82 -1.03 -22.69
CA ASN A 73 -2.05 -0.87 -21.90
C ASN A 73 -1.81 -1.17 -20.42
N ALA A 74 -1.10 -2.26 -20.10
CA ALA A 74 -0.77 -2.60 -18.72
C ALA A 74 0.06 -1.51 -18.02
N GLN A 75 0.96 -0.85 -18.76
CA GLN A 75 1.73 0.29 -18.27
C GLN A 75 0.82 1.48 -17.93
N VAL A 76 -0.01 1.91 -18.89
CA VAL A 76 -0.94 3.04 -18.72
C VAL A 76 -1.91 2.77 -17.58
N VAL A 77 -2.49 1.56 -17.53
CA VAL A 77 -3.41 1.16 -16.47
C VAL A 77 -2.72 1.16 -15.11
N SER A 78 -1.49 0.65 -15.00
CA SER A 78 -0.80 0.69 -13.72
C SER A 78 -0.39 2.09 -13.31
N GLU A 79 -0.20 3.04 -14.24
CA GLU A 79 -0.03 4.46 -13.92
C GLU A 79 -1.33 5.04 -13.38
N LEU A 80 -2.46 4.72 -14.03
CA LEU A 80 -3.79 5.15 -13.62
C LEU A 80 -4.16 4.63 -12.22
N LEU A 81 -4.05 3.32 -11.98
CA LEU A 81 -4.44 2.69 -10.71
C LEU A 81 -3.48 2.99 -9.55
N SER A 82 -2.22 3.34 -9.85
CA SER A 82 -1.26 3.80 -8.85
C SER A 82 -1.30 5.32 -8.65
N GLY A 83 -2.11 6.04 -9.43
CA GLY A 83 -2.22 7.48 -9.39
C GLY A 83 -2.97 7.98 -8.15
N ASP A 84 -2.84 9.29 -7.89
CA ASP A 84 -3.53 9.96 -6.78
C ASP A 84 -4.96 10.35 -7.14
N PHE A 85 -5.80 9.33 -7.35
CA PHE A 85 -7.20 9.53 -7.71
C PHE A 85 -8.07 8.83 -6.67
N GLN A 86 -8.50 9.58 -5.65
CA GLN A 86 -9.25 9.05 -4.51
C GLN A 86 -10.42 8.15 -4.94
N ARG A 87 -11.23 8.59 -5.91
CA ARG A 87 -12.40 7.84 -6.40
C ARG A 87 -12.02 6.49 -7.02
N ILE A 88 -10.92 6.43 -7.78
CA ILE A 88 -10.40 5.20 -8.37
C ILE A 88 -9.85 4.28 -7.27
N GLN A 89 -9.10 4.82 -6.31
CA GLN A 89 -8.55 4.04 -5.19
C GLN A 89 -9.65 3.44 -4.32
N GLU A 90 -10.69 4.21 -3.99
CA GLU A 90 -11.86 3.73 -3.24
C GLU A 90 -12.57 2.60 -4.00
N LYS A 91 -12.73 2.74 -5.31
CA LYS A 91 -13.33 1.70 -6.15
C LYS A 91 -12.47 0.44 -6.22
N LEU A 92 -11.15 0.61 -6.35
CA LEU A 92 -10.17 -0.48 -6.40
C LEU A 92 -10.15 -1.31 -5.11
N LEU A 93 -10.41 -0.70 -3.96
CA LEU A 93 -10.45 -1.37 -2.65
C LEU A 93 -11.72 -2.20 -2.41
N GLU A 94 -12.72 -2.12 -3.30
CA GLU A 94 -13.87 -3.02 -3.20
C GLU A 94 -13.43 -4.47 -3.41
N LYS A 95 -14.02 -5.38 -2.64
CA LYS A 95 -13.61 -6.80 -2.58
C LYS A 95 -13.52 -7.46 -3.95
N GLU A 96 -14.48 -7.23 -4.85
CA GLU A 96 -14.48 -7.83 -6.20
C GLU A 96 -13.23 -7.44 -7.00
N HIS A 97 -12.83 -6.17 -6.96
CA HIS A 97 -11.66 -5.66 -7.68
C HIS A 97 -10.36 -6.15 -7.03
N LEU A 98 -10.29 -6.18 -5.69
CA LEU A 98 -9.15 -6.75 -4.99
C LEU A 98 -9.03 -8.26 -5.24
N ASP A 99 -10.14 -9.00 -5.30
CA ASP A 99 -10.18 -10.43 -5.62
C ASP A 99 -9.57 -10.67 -7.01
N LEU A 100 -9.99 -9.86 -8.00
CA LEU A 100 -9.46 -9.94 -9.36
C LEU A 100 -7.98 -9.54 -9.42
N LEU A 101 -7.57 -8.46 -8.73
CA LEU A 101 -6.16 -8.05 -8.71
C LEU A 101 -5.28 -9.14 -8.06
N TYR A 102 -5.75 -9.72 -6.96
CA TYR A 102 -5.05 -10.78 -6.23
C TYR A 102 -4.94 -12.08 -7.05
N SER A 103 -5.86 -12.34 -7.98
CA SER A 103 -5.78 -13.53 -8.84
C SER A 103 -4.51 -13.57 -9.69
N PHE A 104 -3.81 -12.43 -9.84
CA PHE A 104 -2.47 -12.41 -10.43
C PHE A 104 -1.50 -13.37 -9.70
N LEU A 105 -1.52 -13.39 -8.37
CA LEU A 105 -0.67 -14.26 -7.55
C LEU A 105 -1.11 -15.73 -7.63
N LEU A 106 -2.39 -15.98 -7.94
CA LEU A 106 -2.93 -17.33 -8.08
C LEU A 106 -2.65 -17.96 -9.44
N THR A 107 -2.01 -17.24 -10.35
CA THR A 107 -1.72 -17.73 -11.71
C THR A 107 -0.61 -18.77 -11.66
N ASN A 108 -1.02 -20.02 -11.45
CA ASN A 108 -0.14 -21.18 -11.46
C ASN A 108 0.09 -21.61 -12.91
N GLU A 109 1.21 -21.21 -13.51
CA GLU A 109 1.59 -21.80 -14.80
C GLU A 109 1.88 -23.30 -14.62
N ILE A 110 1.08 -24.11 -15.32
CA ILE A 110 0.91 -25.57 -15.22
C ILE A 110 2.21 -26.38 -15.51
N ASN A 111 3.32 -25.72 -15.84
CA ASN A 111 4.50 -26.35 -16.45
C ASN A 111 5.82 -26.15 -15.67
N LYS A 112 5.80 -26.09 -14.33
CA LYS A 112 7.00 -26.01 -13.46
C LYS A 112 7.85 -24.73 -13.59
N GLN A 113 7.45 -23.75 -14.39
CA GLN A 113 8.00 -22.40 -14.34
C GLN A 113 6.95 -21.51 -13.67
N SER A 114 6.86 -21.66 -12.35
CA SER A 114 5.95 -20.92 -11.47
C SER A 114 6.39 -19.46 -11.33
N THR A 115 6.54 -18.73 -12.42
CA THR A 115 7.04 -17.36 -12.38
C THR A 115 6.06 -16.44 -13.09
N VAL A 116 5.45 -15.53 -12.32
CA VAL A 116 4.67 -14.43 -12.89
C VAL A 116 5.50 -13.68 -13.93
N ASN A 117 4.86 -13.17 -14.98
CA ASN A 117 5.56 -12.36 -15.96
C ASN A 117 6.23 -11.16 -15.26
N PRO A 118 7.55 -10.93 -15.41
CA PRO A 118 8.26 -9.94 -14.60
C PRO A 118 7.80 -8.50 -14.87
N ILE A 119 7.33 -8.19 -16.08
CA ILE A 119 6.79 -6.87 -16.42
C ILE A 119 5.47 -6.65 -15.70
N LEU A 120 4.53 -7.59 -15.82
CA LEU A 120 3.25 -7.51 -15.10
C LEU A 120 3.44 -7.55 -13.58
N ALA A 121 4.41 -8.31 -13.08
CA ALA A 121 4.75 -8.35 -11.66
C ALA A 121 5.23 -6.98 -11.16
N SER A 122 6.01 -6.24 -11.98
CA SER A 122 6.42 -4.89 -11.63
C SER A 122 5.23 -3.91 -11.57
N TYR A 123 4.26 -4.04 -12.48
CA TYR A 123 3.06 -3.21 -12.50
C TYR A 123 2.09 -3.54 -11.36
N PHE A 124 1.88 -4.83 -11.08
CA PHE A 124 1.15 -5.30 -9.92
C PHE A 124 1.79 -4.78 -8.62
N SER A 125 3.10 -4.97 -8.47
CA SER A 125 3.85 -4.51 -7.30
C SER A 125 3.70 -3.01 -7.10
N ARG A 126 3.80 -2.20 -8.17
CA ARG A 126 3.59 -0.75 -8.09
C ARG A 126 2.23 -0.38 -7.48
N ILE A 127 1.15 -1.03 -7.92
CA ILE A 127 -0.20 -0.75 -7.41
C ILE A 127 -0.32 -1.14 -5.94
N ILE A 128 0.13 -2.35 -5.58
CA ILE A 128 0.08 -2.83 -4.20
C ILE A 128 0.94 -1.96 -3.28
N MET A 129 2.13 -1.54 -3.71
CA MET A 129 3.00 -0.63 -2.96
C MET A 129 2.33 0.72 -2.69
N THR A 130 1.64 1.29 -3.69
CA THR A 130 0.84 2.50 -3.51
C THR A 130 -0.27 2.27 -2.47
N LEU A 131 -0.96 1.13 -2.52
CA LEU A 131 -1.99 0.81 -1.54
C LEU A 131 -1.43 0.57 -0.13
N ILE A 132 -0.25 -0.03 0.02
CA ILE A 132 0.43 -0.17 1.33
C ILE A 132 0.69 1.22 1.93
N ILE A 133 1.22 2.16 1.13
CA ILE A 133 1.55 3.51 1.63
C ILE A 133 0.29 4.30 1.99
N ARG A 134 -0.77 4.19 1.19
CA ARG A 134 -1.92 5.11 1.26
C ARG A 134 -3.12 4.56 2.00
N LYS A 135 -3.33 3.25 1.93
CA LYS A 135 -4.50 2.51 2.42
C LYS A 135 -4.07 1.21 3.15
N PRO A 136 -3.10 1.28 4.09
CA PRO A 136 -2.52 0.10 4.70
C PRO A 136 -3.56 -0.75 5.43
N ASN A 137 -4.50 -0.10 6.12
CA ASN A 137 -5.51 -0.75 6.97
C ASN A 137 -6.54 -1.54 6.14
N GLU A 138 -7.02 -0.96 5.05
CA GLU A 138 -7.95 -1.61 4.14
C GLU A 138 -7.28 -2.81 3.46
N LEU A 139 -6.02 -2.64 3.02
CA LEU A 139 -5.27 -3.69 2.35
C LEU A 139 -4.90 -4.85 3.29
N ILE A 140 -4.40 -4.56 4.52
CA ILE A 140 -4.08 -5.61 5.50
C ILE A 140 -5.32 -6.41 5.90
N ASN A 141 -6.45 -5.73 6.11
CA ASN A 141 -7.70 -6.39 6.46
C ASN A 141 -8.15 -7.32 5.33
N TYR A 142 -8.01 -6.89 4.09
CA TYR A 142 -8.26 -7.75 2.93
C TYR A 142 -7.31 -8.95 2.89
N PHE A 143 -5.99 -8.77 3.01
CA PHE A 143 -5.03 -9.88 3.01
C PHE A 143 -5.23 -10.87 4.16
N LYS A 144 -5.63 -10.40 5.35
CA LYS A 144 -6.02 -11.25 6.48
C LYS A 144 -7.18 -12.19 6.18
N THR A 145 -8.04 -11.87 5.20
CA THR A 145 -9.13 -12.76 4.76
C THR A 145 -8.65 -13.91 3.86
N ARG A 146 -7.39 -13.92 3.43
CA ARG A 146 -6.82 -14.94 2.55
C ARG A 146 -6.13 -16.02 3.37
N GLU A 147 -6.79 -17.18 3.47
CA GLU A 147 -6.23 -18.34 4.18
C GLU A 147 -4.92 -18.84 3.57
N THR A 148 -4.76 -18.72 2.25
CA THR A 148 -3.58 -19.14 1.48
C THR A 148 -2.56 -18.04 1.28
N PHE A 149 -2.69 -16.88 1.95
CA PHE A 149 -1.84 -15.70 1.72
C PHE A 149 -0.35 -16.05 1.68
N LYS A 150 0.12 -16.81 2.67
CA LYS A 150 1.53 -17.18 2.80
C LYS A 150 1.97 -18.02 1.61
N GLU A 151 1.24 -19.09 1.31
CA GLU A 151 1.54 -20.00 0.21
C GLU A 151 1.53 -19.27 -1.13
N ASP A 152 0.53 -18.42 -1.36
CA ASP A 152 0.35 -17.66 -2.60
C ASP A 152 1.55 -16.74 -2.87
N PHE A 153 2.07 -16.04 -1.87
CA PHE A 153 3.30 -15.25 -2.03
C PHE A 153 4.57 -16.11 -2.09
N PHE A 154 4.61 -17.25 -1.38
CA PHE A 154 5.78 -18.13 -1.37
C PHE A 154 6.07 -18.76 -2.72
N HIS A 155 5.03 -19.01 -3.52
CA HIS A 155 5.20 -19.47 -4.90
C HIS A 155 6.00 -18.50 -5.78
N HIS A 156 6.12 -17.23 -5.39
CA HIS A 156 6.76 -16.16 -6.18
C HIS A 156 7.98 -15.55 -5.48
N LEU A 157 8.64 -16.27 -4.57
CA LEU A 157 9.84 -15.76 -3.87
C LEU A 157 11.04 -15.51 -4.79
N ASP A 158 11.02 -16.04 -6.00
CA ASP A 158 11.98 -15.75 -7.04
C ASP A 158 11.67 -14.46 -7.82
N SER A 159 10.49 -13.85 -7.65
CA SER A 159 10.16 -12.56 -8.24
C SER A 159 10.47 -11.42 -7.28
N THR A 160 11.55 -10.66 -7.54
CA THR A 160 11.90 -9.50 -6.69
C THR A 160 10.74 -8.52 -6.52
N SER A 161 9.97 -8.25 -7.57
CA SER A 161 8.81 -7.35 -7.48
C SER A 161 7.74 -7.84 -6.50
N ILE A 162 7.53 -9.15 -6.38
CA ILE A 162 6.57 -9.72 -5.42
C ILE A 162 7.18 -9.78 -4.03
N THR A 163 8.46 -10.13 -3.89
CA THR A 163 9.12 -10.14 -2.59
C THR A 163 9.26 -8.74 -1.99
N ASP A 164 9.41 -7.71 -2.82
CA ASP A 164 9.44 -6.32 -2.36
C ASP A 164 8.11 -5.93 -1.70
N ILE A 165 6.98 -6.45 -2.19
CA ILE A 165 5.67 -6.22 -1.55
C ILE A 165 5.67 -6.78 -0.14
N LEU A 166 6.10 -8.05 0.04
CA LEU A 166 6.22 -8.65 1.37
C LEU A 166 7.18 -7.86 2.26
N TYR A 167 8.34 -7.46 1.72
CA TYR A 167 9.33 -6.65 2.43
C TYR A 167 8.68 -5.36 2.96
N ARG A 168 7.97 -4.64 2.09
CA ARG A 168 7.31 -3.39 2.46
C ARG A 168 6.19 -3.64 3.46
N PHE A 169 5.44 -4.72 3.29
CA PHE A 169 4.36 -5.09 4.20
C PHE A 169 4.86 -5.41 5.61
N ILE A 170 5.97 -6.16 5.72
CA ILE A 170 6.65 -6.44 6.99
C ILE A 170 7.19 -5.14 7.62
N SER A 171 7.79 -4.28 6.80
CA SER A 171 8.39 -3.02 7.25
C SER A 171 7.39 -1.97 7.72
N ASP A 172 6.30 -1.78 6.98
CA ASP A 172 5.41 -0.63 7.06
C ASP A 172 4.10 -0.98 7.75
N SER A 173 4.23 -1.37 9.00
CA SER A 173 3.09 -1.82 9.81
C SER A 173 2.42 -0.69 10.60
N GLY A 174 2.88 0.56 10.42
CA GLY A 174 2.24 1.79 10.89
C GLY A 174 1.78 1.76 12.35
N GLU A 175 0.61 2.35 12.61
CA GLU A 175 -0.05 2.33 13.93
C GLU A 175 -0.57 0.93 14.32
N GLN A 176 -0.74 0.02 13.35
CA GLN A 176 -1.24 -1.34 13.56
C GLN A 176 -0.13 -2.39 13.72
N ARG A 177 1.10 -1.96 14.03
CA ARG A 177 2.30 -2.81 14.06
C ARG A 177 2.12 -4.08 14.87
N SER A 178 1.62 -3.96 16.10
CA SER A 178 1.42 -5.12 16.97
C SER A 178 0.42 -6.13 16.41
N GLU A 179 -0.63 -5.65 15.74
CA GLU A 179 -1.64 -6.53 15.13
C GLU A 179 -1.10 -7.21 13.86
N ALA A 180 -0.30 -6.50 13.07
CA ALA A 180 0.38 -7.07 11.91
C ALA A 180 1.39 -8.16 12.32
N ILE A 181 2.20 -7.90 13.36
CA ILE A 181 3.16 -8.87 13.90
C ILE A 181 2.45 -10.13 14.39
N LYS A 182 1.39 -9.98 15.18
CA LYS A 182 0.58 -11.12 15.63
C LYS A 182 0.04 -11.93 14.45
N TRP A 183 -0.43 -11.26 13.40
CA TRP A 183 -0.91 -11.96 12.20
C TRP A 183 0.22 -12.73 11.49
N TYR A 184 1.44 -12.18 11.42
CA TYR A 184 2.60 -12.89 10.86
C TYR A 184 2.95 -14.15 11.65
N GLU A 185 2.81 -14.11 12.98
CA GLU A 185 2.94 -15.28 13.86
C GLU A 185 1.83 -16.30 13.60
N ASP A 186 0.57 -15.86 13.51
CA ASP A 186 -0.60 -16.71 13.29
C ASP A 186 -0.50 -17.50 11.97
N ILE A 187 -0.02 -16.87 10.89
CA ILE A 187 0.19 -17.56 9.60
C ILE A 187 1.53 -18.31 9.53
N ASN A 188 2.35 -18.21 10.58
CA ASN A 188 3.71 -18.73 10.67
C ASN A 188 4.61 -18.33 9.49
N LEU A 189 4.67 -17.02 9.22
CA LEU A 189 5.39 -16.45 8.07
C LEU A 189 6.91 -16.62 8.19
N MET A 190 7.48 -16.40 9.38
CA MET A 190 8.92 -16.49 9.63
C MET A 190 9.45 -17.92 9.45
N ASP A 191 8.85 -18.91 10.13
CA ASP A 191 9.29 -20.31 9.97
C ASP A 191 9.09 -20.78 8.53
N GLY A 192 8.02 -20.31 7.89
CA GLY A 192 7.78 -20.55 6.47
C GLY A 192 8.93 -20.07 5.59
N LEU A 193 9.42 -18.85 5.80
CA LEU A 193 10.58 -18.30 5.07
C LEU A 193 11.86 -19.10 5.35
N ILE A 194 12.09 -19.51 6.60
CA ILE A 194 13.24 -20.36 6.97
C ILE A 194 13.16 -21.70 6.23
N GLN A 195 11.99 -22.34 6.18
CA GLN A 195 11.80 -23.58 5.44
C GLN A 195 12.07 -23.39 3.94
N GLN A 196 11.55 -22.31 3.34
CA GLN A 196 11.83 -21.98 1.94
C GLN A 196 13.34 -21.77 1.68
N LEU A 197 14.05 -21.12 2.61
CA LEU A 197 15.50 -20.91 2.52
C LEU A 197 16.27 -22.23 2.52
N LEU A 198 15.83 -23.20 3.31
CA LEU A 198 16.49 -24.50 3.45
C LEU A 198 16.29 -25.41 2.22
N ILE A 199 15.16 -25.28 1.51
CA ILE A 199 14.83 -26.14 0.37
C ILE A 199 15.21 -25.54 -0.99
N THR A 200 15.40 -24.22 -1.07
CA THR A 200 15.70 -23.57 -2.35
C THR A 200 17.18 -23.72 -2.74
N GLU A 201 17.41 -24.10 -4.00
CA GLU A 201 18.75 -24.21 -4.59
C GLU A 201 19.18 -22.92 -5.31
N SER A 202 18.26 -21.98 -5.49
CA SER A 202 18.51 -20.73 -6.23
C SER A 202 19.11 -19.67 -5.32
N THR A 203 20.38 -19.31 -5.54
CA THR A 203 21.04 -18.20 -4.81
C THR A 203 20.26 -16.88 -4.89
N TYR A 204 19.56 -16.66 -6.01
CA TYR A 204 18.72 -15.48 -6.19
C TYR A 204 17.50 -15.49 -5.27
N THR A 205 16.78 -16.62 -5.20
CA THR A 205 15.66 -16.80 -4.27
C THR A 205 16.14 -16.76 -2.82
N GLN A 206 17.30 -17.36 -2.51
CA GLN A 206 17.94 -17.25 -1.19
C GLN A 206 18.18 -15.79 -0.80
N THR A 207 18.66 -14.96 -1.72
CA THR A 207 18.90 -13.53 -1.48
C THR A 207 17.60 -12.81 -1.12
N ASN A 208 16.52 -13.05 -1.88
CA ASN A 208 15.22 -12.45 -1.58
C ASN A 208 14.69 -12.89 -0.19
N ILE A 209 14.79 -14.19 0.14
CA ILE A 209 14.34 -14.71 1.43
C ILE A 209 15.18 -14.14 2.59
N VAL A 210 16.50 -14.08 2.45
CA VAL A 210 17.39 -13.53 3.47
C VAL A 210 17.08 -12.06 3.73
N ASN A 211 16.76 -11.28 2.70
CA ASN A 211 16.32 -9.90 2.88
C ASN A 211 15.04 -9.82 3.72
N LEU A 212 14.02 -10.64 3.40
CA LEU A 212 12.78 -10.71 4.19
C LEU A 212 13.02 -11.11 5.64
N LEU A 213 13.89 -12.10 5.89
CA LEU A 213 14.26 -12.49 7.25
C LEU A 213 14.99 -11.38 8.00
N GLY A 214 15.88 -10.65 7.31
CA GLY A 214 16.56 -9.47 7.86
C GLY A 214 15.57 -8.40 8.33
N GLU A 215 14.48 -8.20 7.58
CA GLU A 215 13.42 -7.26 7.96
C GLU A 215 12.66 -7.69 9.19
N PHE A 216 12.34 -8.99 9.30
CA PHE A 216 11.73 -9.53 10.51
C PHE A 216 12.61 -9.33 11.73
N ILE A 217 13.92 -9.57 11.59
CA ILE A 217 14.89 -9.36 12.66
C ILE A 217 14.91 -7.87 13.06
N ARG A 218 14.97 -6.96 12.08
CA ARG A 218 14.90 -5.51 12.34
C ARG A 218 13.61 -5.15 13.09
N LEU A 219 12.47 -5.66 12.63
CA LEU A 219 11.16 -5.39 13.24
C LEU A 219 11.09 -5.89 14.69
N ALA A 220 11.64 -7.07 14.97
CA ALA A 220 11.73 -7.62 16.32
C ALA A 220 12.59 -6.74 17.23
N PHE A 221 13.75 -6.26 16.74
CA PHE A 221 14.58 -5.32 17.50
C PHE A 221 13.89 -3.97 17.74
N ASP A 222 13.24 -3.40 16.73
CA ASP A 222 12.50 -2.14 16.86
C ASP A 222 11.38 -2.25 17.90
N GLN A 223 10.71 -3.39 17.98
CA GLN A 223 9.69 -3.65 19.01
C GLN A 223 10.31 -3.67 20.42
N HIS A 224 11.45 -4.34 20.60
CA HIS A 224 12.13 -4.39 21.89
C HIS A 224 12.69 -3.03 22.35
N TYR A 225 13.31 -2.27 21.45
CA TYR A 225 13.85 -0.94 21.79
C TYR A 225 12.79 0.16 21.85
N GLY A 226 11.66 0.01 21.15
CA GLY A 226 10.51 0.91 21.27
C GLY A 226 9.91 0.87 22.68
N ILE A 227 9.79 -0.33 23.26
CA ILE A 227 9.32 -0.54 24.64
C ILE A 227 10.25 0.14 25.65
N ASP A 228 11.58 0.03 25.50
CA ASP A 228 12.53 0.67 26.40
C ASP A 228 12.46 2.22 26.34
N ASN A 229 12.25 2.78 25.14
CA ASN A 229 12.09 4.23 24.97
C ASN A 229 10.78 4.76 25.54
N ASP A 230 9.67 4.01 25.42
CA ASP A 230 8.38 4.39 26.00
C ASP A 230 8.38 4.23 27.52
N ILE A 231 9.04 3.20 28.05
CA ILE A 231 9.27 3.06 29.50
C ILE A 231 10.11 4.24 30.01
N GLN A 232 11.21 4.59 29.33
CA GLN A 232 12.03 5.74 29.73
C GLN A 232 11.26 7.06 29.63
N ARG A 233 10.45 7.28 28.58
CA ARG A 233 9.57 8.45 28.48
C ARG A 233 8.55 8.51 29.58
N ASN A 234 7.89 7.41 29.90
CA ASN A 234 6.89 7.35 30.97
C ASN A 234 7.52 7.55 32.35
N ILE A 235 8.70 6.98 32.61
CA ILE A 235 9.47 7.24 33.82
C ILE A 235 9.84 8.74 33.91
N ASN A 236 10.35 9.33 32.83
CA ASN A 236 10.73 10.73 32.79
C ASN A 236 9.52 11.66 32.97
N ALA A 237 8.38 11.35 32.36
CA ALA A 237 7.13 12.11 32.53
C ALA A 237 6.61 12.00 33.97
N THR A 238 6.66 10.80 34.56
CA THR A 238 6.27 10.57 35.96
C THR A 238 7.19 11.35 36.90
N LEU A 239 8.52 11.24 36.75
CA LEU A 239 9.50 11.99 37.53
C LEU A 239 9.30 13.51 37.41
N SER A 240 9.00 14.01 36.21
CA SER A 240 8.72 15.43 35.96
C SER A 240 7.45 15.90 36.68
N SER A 241 6.42 15.04 36.75
CA SER A 241 5.19 15.33 37.49
C SER A 241 5.42 15.31 39.01
N SER A 242 6.23 14.38 39.52
CA SER A 242 6.57 14.28 40.94
C SER A 242 7.43 15.44 41.44
N THR A 243 8.27 16.04 40.57
CA THR A 243 9.10 17.20 40.93
C THR A 243 8.32 18.51 41.03
N MET A 244 7.06 18.56 40.58
CA MET A 244 6.24 19.78 40.63
C MET A 244 5.43 19.94 41.94
N GLU A 245 5.45 18.95 42.85
CA GLU A 245 4.72 19.01 44.14
C GLU A 245 5.53 19.50 45.35
N CYS A 246 6.81 19.86 45.18
CA CYS A 246 7.63 20.43 46.27
C CYS A 246 7.83 21.94 46.09
N LEU A 247 6.82 22.76 46.43
CA LEU A 247 7.01 24.18 46.73
C LEU A 247 7.08 24.39 48.25
N PRO A 248 7.98 25.25 48.78
CA PRO A 248 8.18 25.41 50.21
C PRO A 248 7.04 26.24 50.82
N TYR A 249 6.41 25.68 51.84
CA TYR A 249 5.53 26.40 52.76
C TYR A 249 6.43 27.18 53.73
N ASN A 250 6.36 28.52 53.74
CA ASN A 250 6.49 29.27 54.99
C ASN A 250 5.85 30.67 54.88
N ALA A 251 5.05 30.92 55.90
CA ALA A 251 4.07 31.98 56.04
C ALA A 251 4.67 33.37 56.31
N GLN A 252 3.90 34.40 55.93
CA GLN A 252 3.80 35.70 56.60
C GLN A 252 3.68 35.48 58.12
N GLU A 253 4.13 36.32 59.03
CA GLU A 253 3.83 37.74 59.26
C GLU A 253 4.47 38.03 60.65
N ASN A 254 4.92 39.26 60.92
CA ASN A 254 4.74 39.82 62.26
C ASN A 254 4.95 41.34 62.20
N ASP A 255 3.81 41.98 62.41
CA ASP A 255 3.55 43.39 62.62
C ASP A 255 3.61 43.64 64.14
N GLU A 256 4.50 44.51 64.63
CA GLU A 256 4.33 45.16 65.93
C GLU A 256 4.90 46.60 65.86
N GLY A 257 4.02 47.57 66.11
CA GLY A 257 4.34 48.99 66.14
C GLY A 257 4.90 49.49 67.49
N LEU A 258 5.63 50.61 67.38
CA LEU A 258 5.82 51.70 68.35
C LEU A 258 6.17 51.38 69.82
N ASN A 259 7.35 51.84 70.26
CA ASN A 259 7.48 52.52 71.55
C ASN A 259 8.54 53.64 71.52
N SER A 260 8.15 54.81 72.01
CA SER A 260 8.94 56.04 72.17
C SER A 260 9.97 55.93 73.31
N ILE A 261 11.14 56.56 73.15
CA ILE A 261 11.70 57.65 74.00
C ILE A 261 12.58 58.53 73.09
#